data_AF-A0A661QIP0-F1
#
_entry.id   AF-A0A661QIP0-F1
#
_cell.length_a   1.000
_cell.length_b   1.000
_cell.length_c   1.000
_cell.angle_alpha   90.00
_cell.angle_beta   90.00
_cell.angle_gamma   90.00
#
_symmetry.space_group_name_H-M   'P 1'
#
loop_
_entity.id
_entity.type
_entity.pdbx_description
1 polymer ?
#
loop_
_entity_poly.entity_id
_entity_poly.type
_entity_poly.pdbx_seq_one_letter_code
_entity_poly.pdbx_strand_id
1 'polypeptide(L)'
;MDQREPTRWEILARERNSRVILCNAPDTYVLADLAKSADRAMRLLRNHFKTADEAIKAAEKIQRYYDLTVELHKLIEEISKEFNIKYRPPRALKRILKASDGNGDGAEHNSTEAKDEVDRTKLS
;
A
#
# COMPACT_ATOMS: atom_id res chain seq x y z
N MET A 1 -14.84 26.36 -29.79
CA MET A 1 -14.93 25.50 -28.60
C MET A 1 -14.11 26.15 -27.52
N ASP A 2 -14.73 26.57 -26.41
CA ASP A 2 -14.02 27.12 -25.26
C ASP A 2 -13.10 26.04 -24.69
N GLN A 3 -11.80 26.18 -24.91
CA GLN A 3 -10.82 25.37 -24.21
C GLN A 3 -10.67 25.96 -22.81
N ARG A 4 -11.47 25.47 -21.86
CA ARG A 4 -11.21 25.73 -20.44
C ARG A 4 -9.87 25.10 -20.09
N GLU A 5 -8.98 25.92 -19.52
CA GLU A 5 -7.75 25.39 -18.93
C GLU A 5 -8.11 24.39 -17.83
N PRO A 6 -7.48 23.21 -17.82
CA PRO A 6 -7.76 22.18 -16.83
C PRO A 6 -7.36 22.68 -15.44
N THR A 7 -8.24 22.46 -14.47
CA THR A 7 -8.00 22.76 -13.07
C THR A 7 -6.81 21.96 -12.53
N ARG A 8 -6.19 22.45 -11.45
CA ARG A 8 -5.08 21.76 -10.77
C ARG A 8 -5.39 20.29 -10.44
N TRP A 9 -6.63 19.98 -10.08
CA TRP A 9 -7.07 18.62 -9.77
C TRP A 9 -7.20 17.74 -11.01
N GLU A 10 -7.67 18.30 -12.13
CA GLU A 10 -7.73 17.59 -13.42
C GLU A 10 -6.33 17.30 -13.97
N ILE A 11 -5.38 18.21 -13.77
CA ILE A 11 -3.98 17.98 -14.12
C ILE A 11 -3.40 16.84 -13.28
N LEU A 12 -3.60 16.88 -11.95
CA LEU A 12 -3.12 15.82 -11.06
C LEU A 12 -3.78 14.46 -11.38
N ALA A 13 -5.08 14.42 -11.68
CA ALA A 13 -5.77 13.18 -12.05
C ALA A 13 -5.27 12.56 -13.37
N ARG A 14 -4.59 13.35 -14.22
CA ARG A 14 -3.94 12.85 -15.45
C ARG A 14 -2.57 12.23 -15.18
N GLU A 15 -1.97 12.44 -14.01
CA GLU A 15 -0.68 11.84 -13.69
C GLU A 15 -0.79 10.33 -13.45
N ARG A 16 0.17 9.55 -13.98
CA ARG A 16 0.19 8.08 -13.91
C ARG A 16 0.21 7.50 -12.48
N ASN A 17 0.71 8.29 -11.54
CA ASN A 17 0.83 7.96 -10.12
C ASN A 17 -0.36 8.47 -9.29
N SER A 18 -1.28 9.24 -9.88
CA SER A 18 -2.47 9.70 -9.18
C SER A 18 -3.42 8.54 -8.91
N ARG A 19 -4.01 8.55 -7.71
CA ARG A 19 -5.05 7.59 -7.31
C ARG A 19 -6.21 8.36 -6.73
N VAL A 20 -7.39 8.17 -7.29
CA VAL A 20 -8.64 8.69 -6.73
C VAL A 20 -9.26 7.59 -5.87
N ILE A 21 -9.53 7.92 -4.61
CA ILE A 21 -10.25 7.04 -3.67
C ILE A 21 -11.55 7.75 -3.31
N LEU A 22 -12.68 7.09 -3.57
CA LEU A 22 -13.99 7.55 -3.16
C LEU A 22 -14.33 6.96 -1.79
N CYS A 23 -14.30 7.81 -0.78
CA CYS A 23 -14.69 7.46 0.58
C CYS A 23 -16.18 7.78 0.76
N ASN A 24 -17.01 6.76 1.04
CA ASN A 24 -18.44 6.96 1.24
C ASN A 24 -18.84 7.04 2.72
N ALA A 25 -17.91 6.73 3.64
CA ALA A 25 -18.15 6.75 5.08
C ALA A 25 -17.25 7.80 5.76
N PRO A 26 -17.75 8.53 6.79
CA PRO A 26 -16.97 9.54 7.52
C PRO A 26 -15.65 8.98 8.05
N ASP A 27 -15.65 7.76 8.60
CA ASP A 27 -14.46 7.12 9.16
C ASP A 27 -13.38 6.85 8.10
N THR A 28 -13.79 6.63 6.85
CA THR A 28 -12.86 6.39 5.73
C THR A 28 -12.18 7.67 5.24
N TYR A 29 -12.75 8.86 5.50
CA TYR A 29 -12.07 10.13 5.25
C TYR A 29 -10.91 10.33 6.23
N VAL A 30 -11.10 9.97 7.51
CA VAL A 30 -10.03 10.04 8.52
C VAL A 30 -8.83 9.20 8.10
N LEU A 31 -9.07 7.98 7.57
CA LEU A 31 -7.99 7.13 7.06
C LEU A 31 -7.24 7.78 5.88
N ALA A 32 -7.93 8.47 4.98
CA ALA A 32 -7.29 9.16 3.87
C ALA A 32 -6.40 10.33 4.34
N ASP A 33 -6.87 11.11 5.31
CA ASP A 33 -6.11 12.21 5.90
C ASP A 33 -4.89 11.73 6.69
N LEU A 34 -5.05 10.62 7.43
CA LEU A 34 -3.96 9.94 8.10
C LEU A 34 -2.93 9.43 7.09
N ALA A 35 -3.35 8.80 5.99
CA ALA A 35 -2.45 8.29 4.95
C ALA A 35 -1.58 9.41 4.34
N LYS A 36 -2.17 10.58 4.07
CA LYS A 36 -1.45 11.77 3.57
C LYS A 36 -0.39 12.27 4.56
N SER A 37 -0.70 12.24 5.86
CA SER A 37 0.24 12.67 6.89
C SER A 37 1.32 11.62 7.16
N ALA A 38 0.95 10.33 7.12
CA ALA A 38 1.86 9.20 7.24
C ALA A 38 2.89 9.18 6.11
N ASP A 39 2.51 9.44 4.86
CA ASP A 39 3.46 9.51 3.73
C ASP A 39 4.57 10.53 3.99
N ARG A 40 4.19 11.76 4.37
CA ARG A 40 5.15 12.82 4.70
C ARG A 40 6.04 12.45 5.87
N ALA A 41 5.45 11.91 6.94
CA ALA A 41 6.17 11.51 8.15
C ALA A 41 7.14 10.36 7.87
N MET A 42 6.71 9.32 7.14
CA MET A 42 7.52 8.14 6.82
C MET A 42 8.66 8.47 5.87
N ARG A 43 8.44 9.36 4.90
CA ARG A 43 9.49 9.87 4.01
C ARG A 43 10.56 10.62 4.81
N LEU A 44 10.14 11.50 5.72
CA LEU A 44 11.08 12.23 6.58
C LEU A 44 11.80 11.30 7.53
N LEU A 45 11.08 10.38 8.16
CA LEU A 45 11.64 9.37 9.06
C LEU A 45 12.75 8.64 8.30
N ARG A 46 12.47 7.94 7.20
CA ARG A 46 13.47 7.15 6.46
C ARG A 46 14.72 7.89 5.99
N ASN A 47 14.65 9.21 5.79
CA ASN A 47 15.71 10.00 5.18
C ASN A 47 16.50 10.87 6.18
N HIS A 48 16.04 11.01 7.43
CA HIS A 48 16.61 11.98 8.38
C HIS A 48 17.07 11.33 9.69
N PHE A 49 18.21 10.66 9.65
CA PHE A 49 18.98 10.28 10.84
C PHE A 49 20.44 10.65 10.63
N LYS A 50 21.11 11.13 11.68
CA LYS A 50 22.55 11.44 11.67
C LYS A 50 23.38 10.47 12.51
N THR A 51 22.74 9.79 13.46
CA THR A 51 23.40 8.86 14.39
C THR A 51 22.80 7.45 14.30
N ALA A 52 23.56 6.45 14.74
CA ALA A 52 23.08 5.06 14.79
C ALA A 52 21.88 4.89 15.73
N ASP A 53 21.89 5.58 16.88
CA ASP A 53 20.79 5.51 17.86
C ASP A 53 19.48 6.08 17.31
N GLU A 54 19.54 7.16 16.52
CA GLU A 54 18.38 7.71 15.82
C GLU A 54 17.83 6.72 14.79
N ALA A 55 18.71 6.03 14.06
CA ALA A 55 18.33 5.02 13.08
C ALA A 55 17.63 3.82 13.73
N ILE A 56 18.09 3.35 14.90
CA ILE A 56 17.45 2.27 15.67
C ILE A 56 16.04 2.67 16.10
N LYS A 57 15.90 3.85 16.74
CA LYS A 57 14.59 4.37 17.18
C LYS A 57 13.63 4.57 16.01
N ALA A 58 14.15 4.93 14.85
CA ALA A 58 13.34 5.06 13.65
C ALA A 58 12.91 3.70 13.09
N ALA A 59 13.79 2.71 13.09
CA ALA A 59 13.46 1.35 12.71
C ALA A 59 12.33 0.79 13.61
N GLU A 60 12.40 1.01 14.92
CA GLU A 60 11.33 0.62 15.86
C GLU A 60 9.98 1.27 15.51
N LYS A 61 9.97 2.57 15.21
CA LYS A 61 8.75 3.29 14.79
C LYS A 61 8.21 2.78 13.46
N ILE A 62 9.10 2.49 12.50
CA ILE A 62 8.73 1.92 11.21
C ILE A 62 8.10 0.54 11.39
N GLN A 63 8.70 -0.31 12.24
CA GLN A 63 8.16 -1.63 12.54
C GLN A 63 6.77 -1.52 13.15
N ARG A 64 6.61 -0.69 14.18
CA ARG A 64 5.31 -0.45 14.82
C ARG A 64 4.26 0.07 13.84
N TYR A 65 4.65 0.93 12.90
CA TYR A 65 3.75 1.40 11.84
C TYR A 65 3.26 0.24 10.95
N TYR A 66 4.14 -0.70 10.61
CA TYR A 66 3.75 -1.88 9.83
C TYR A 66 2.84 -2.81 10.63
N ASP A 67 3.13 -3.04 11.92
CA ASP A 67 2.31 -3.88 12.79
C ASP A 67 0.87 -3.35 12.86
N LEU A 68 0.71 -2.04 13.10
CA LEU A 68 -0.60 -1.37 13.09
C LEU A 68 -1.31 -1.48 11.73
N THR A 69 -0.56 -1.44 10.63
CA THR A 69 -1.13 -1.62 9.29
C THR A 69 -1.65 -3.04 9.08
N VAL A 70 -0.95 -4.05 9.63
CA VAL A 70 -1.38 -5.45 9.61
C VAL A 70 -2.61 -5.66 10.49
N GLU A 71 -2.64 -5.09 11.69
CA GLU A 71 -3.82 -5.13 12.58
C GLU A 71 -5.05 -4.51 11.91
N LEU A 72 -4.90 -3.32 11.32
CA LEU A 72 -5.98 -2.66 10.60
C LEU A 72 -6.49 -3.53 9.43
N HIS A 73 -5.58 -4.17 8.69
CA HIS A 73 -5.96 -5.10 7.65
C HIS A 73 -6.79 -6.27 8.18
N LYS A 74 -6.39 -6.90 9.29
CA LYS A 74 -7.11 -8.02 9.90
C LYS A 74 -8.53 -7.60 10.30
N LEU A 75 -8.66 -6.44 10.93
CA LEU A 75 -9.95 -5.86 11.31
C LEU A 75 -10.86 -5.62 10.09
N ILE A 76 -10.33 -5.02 9.02
CA ILE A 76 -11.09 -4.79 7.79
C ILE A 76 -11.54 -6.12 7.17
N GLU A 77 -10.68 -7.14 7.18
CA GLU A 77 -11.01 -8.46 6.66
C GLU A 77 -12.11 -9.15 7.47
N GLU A 78 -12.05 -9.05 8.80
CA GLU A 78 -13.08 -9.58 9.71
C GLU A 78 -14.44 -8.94 9.46
N ILE A 79 -14.51 -7.60 9.43
CA ILE A 79 -15.73 -6.86 9.11
C ILE A 79 -16.23 -7.25 7.71
N SER A 80 -15.34 -7.37 6.73
CA SER A 80 -15.72 -7.75 5.37
C SER A 80 -16.31 -9.17 5.32
N LYS A 81 -15.83 -10.11 6.13
CA LYS A 81 -16.39 -11.47 6.22
C LYS A 81 -17.80 -11.45 6.81
N GLU A 82 -18.03 -10.66 7.85
CA GLU A 82 -19.34 -10.52 8.50
C GLU A 82 -20.41 -10.05 7.50
N PHE A 83 -20.09 -9.07 6.66
CA PHE A 83 -21.01 -8.53 5.66
C PHE A 83 -20.90 -9.20 4.28
N ASN A 84 -20.17 -10.31 4.16
CA ASN A 84 -19.91 -11.03 2.89
C ASN A 84 -19.39 -10.13 1.75
N ILE A 85 -18.56 -9.15 2.11
CA ILE A 85 -17.90 -8.24 1.17
C ILE A 85 -16.60 -8.88 0.71
N LYS A 86 -16.40 -8.93 -0.61
CA LYS A 86 -15.14 -9.41 -1.19
C LYS A 86 -14.01 -8.42 -0.93
N TYR A 87 -13.24 -8.66 0.12
CA TYR A 87 -12.03 -7.90 0.43
C TYR A 87 -10.79 -8.47 -0.27
N ARG A 88 -9.98 -7.59 -0.87
CA ARG A 88 -8.70 -7.95 -1.51
C ARG A 88 -7.54 -7.29 -0.76
N PRO A 89 -6.72 -8.07 -0.03
CA PRO A 89 -5.57 -7.50 0.67
C PRO A 89 -4.59 -6.81 -0.28
N PRO A 90 -4.02 -5.65 0.10
CA PRO A 90 -2.97 -4.98 -0.66
C PRO A 90 -1.78 -5.90 -0.94
N ARG A 91 -1.19 -5.80 -2.15
CA ARG A 91 -0.07 -6.66 -2.57
C ARG A 91 1.13 -6.62 -1.62
N ALA A 92 1.44 -5.44 -1.09
CA ALA A 92 2.53 -5.25 -0.14
C ALA A 92 2.27 -6.02 1.17
N LEU A 93 1.06 -5.94 1.73
CA LEU A 93 0.68 -6.69 2.91
C LEU A 93 0.73 -8.20 2.68
N LYS A 94 0.30 -8.69 1.50
CA LYS A 94 0.45 -10.12 1.17
C LYS A 94 1.89 -10.60 1.23
N ARG A 95 2.87 -9.77 0.86
CA ARG A 95 4.29 -10.11 0.96
C ARG A 95 4.75 -10.13 2.40
N ILE A 96 4.32 -9.14 3.19
CA ILE A 96 4.64 -9.06 4.63
C ILE A 96 4.09 -10.28 5.37
N LEU A 97 2.82 -10.64 5.14
CA LEU A 97 2.18 -11.80 5.77
C LEU A 97 2.85 -13.13 5.37
N LYS A 98 3.21 -13.29 4.09
CA LYS A 98 3.95 -14.48 3.65
C LYS A 98 5.35 -14.58 4.27
N ALA A 99 6.00 -13.43 4.49
CA ALA A 99 7.30 -13.39 5.15
C ALA A 99 7.20 -13.67 6.66
N SER A 100 6.08 -13.28 7.30
CA SER A 100 5.86 -13.55 8.73
C SER A 100 5.41 -14.99 9.01
N ASP A 101 4.70 -15.63 8.09
CA ASP A 101 4.27 -17.03 8.21
C ASP A 101 5.39 -18.04 7.87
N GLY A 102 6.53 -17.55 7.36
CA GLY A 102 7.68 -18.36 6.96
C GLY A 102 8.89 -18.10 7.84
N ASN A 103 8.92 -18.65 9.06
CA ASN A 103 10.12 -18.65 9.88
C ASN A 103 10.88 -19.98 9.68
N GLY A 104 11.93 -19.94 8.85
CA GLY A 104 13.07 -20.85 8.89
C GLY A 104 13.01 -22.11 8.01
N ASP A 105 13.44 -22.01 6.76
CA ASP A 105 14.50 -22.88 6.23
C ASP A 105 15.14 -22.23 4.99
N GLY A 106 16.46 -22.29 4.93
CA GLY A 106 17.24 -21.81 3.79
C GLY A 106 17.09 -22.74 2.57
N ALA A 107 17.47 -22.18 1.41
CA ALA A 107 17.38 -22.76 0.06
C ALA A 107 15.96 -22.66 -0.55
N GLU A 108 15.73 -22.18 -1.76
CA GLU A 108 16.56 -22.10 -2.94
C GLU A 108 16.22 -20.86 -3.77
N HIS A 109 17.25 -20.38 -4.46
CA HIS A 109 17.17 -19.45 -5.57
C HIS A 109 16.52 -20.15 -6.78
N ASN A 110 15.22 -20.45 -6.73
CA ASN A 110 14.49 -20.86 -7.94
C ASN A 110 13.89 -19.63 -8.60
N SER A 111 14.69 -19.06 -9.51
CA SER A 111 14.22 -18.32 -10.67
C SER A 111 13.27 -19.22 -11.47
N THR A 112 12.00 -19.26 -11.07
CA THR A 112 10.96 -19.75 -11.96
C THR A 112 10.49 -18.55 -12.76
N GLU A 113 11.08 -18.43 -13.96
CA GLU A 113 10.52 -17.70 -15.08
C GLU A 113 9.00 -17.89 -15.07
N ALA A 114 8.27 -16.82 -14.74
CA ALA A 114 6.87 -16.73 -15.09
C ALA A 114 6.86 -16.74 -16.61
N LYS A 115 6.63 -17.92 -17.19
CA LYS A 115 6.24 -18.07 -18.59
C LYS A 115 5.14 -17.04 -18.82
N ASP A 116 5.48 -16.01 -19.60
CA ASP A 116 4.50 -15.15 -20.25
C ASP A 116 3.58 -16.08 -21.04
N GLU A 117 2.45 -16.41 -20.44
CA GLU A 117 1.31 -16.93 -21.15
C GLU A 117 0.86 -15.77 -22.06
N VAL A 118 1.37 -15.82 -23.29
CA VAL A 118 0.98 -14.94 -24.39
C VAL A 118 -0.53 -15.04 -24.52
N ASP A 119 -1.22 -14.07 -23.93
CA ASP A 119 -2.66 -13.98 -23.97
C ASP A 119 -3.06 -13.73 -25.42
N ARG A 120 -3.47 -14.83 -26.06
CA ARG A 120 -4.05 -14.87 -27.39
C ARG A 120 -5.42 -14.23 -27.33
N THR A 121 -5.46 -12.91 -27.33
CA THR A 121 -6.63 -12.17 -27.82
C THR A 121 -6.24 -11.46 -29.11
N LYS A 122 -6.26 -12.26 -30.19
CA LYS A 122 -6.69 -11.76 -31.48
C LYS A 122 -8.10 -11.20 -31.30
N LEU A 123 -8.30 -9.95 -31.69
CA LEU A 123 -9.52 -9.50 -32.34
C LEU A 123 -9.12 -8.39 -33.31
N SER A 124 -9.17 -8.79 -34.59
CA SER A 124 -9.52 -8.02 -35.80
C SER A 124 -9.21 -6.53 -35.83
#